data_AF-A0AAN7DS64-F1
#
_entry.id   AF-A0AAN7DS64-F1
#
_cell.length_a   1.000
_cell.length_b   1.000
_cell.length_c   1.000
_cell.angle_alpha   90.00
_cell.angle_beta   90.00
_cell.angle_gamma   90.00
#
_symmetry.space_group_name_H-M   'P 1'
#
loop_
_entity.id
_entity.type
_entity.pdbx_description
1 polymer ?
#
loop_
_entity_poly.entity_id
_entity_poly.type
_entity_poly.pdbx_seq_one_letter_code
_entity_poly.pdbx_strand_id
1 'polypeptide(L)'
;MMRQKKNRGLVFQGLDYVNNQVQQLQHSIAEIEILKAGKFWREHGEKSAGDPTTDELCRDQYGIAAIATDFYSTLFTPDPTDSVTVSTLIRSIPGHLRIQGEQQESLILLIDIEDLLEDSKKTRRLSSPGPDGLPYEILERDYHVSPMQERRSGSDEKLLPSILSQF
;
A
#
# COMPACT_ATOMS: atom_id res chain seq x y z
N MET A 1 -12.53 -23.92 4.58
CA MET A 1 -11.39 -23.13 4.10
C MET A 1 -11.49 -21.68 4.60
N MET A 2 -10.55 -21.20 5.42
CA MET A 2 -10.65 -19.90 6.14
C MET A 2 -10.50 -18.64 5.26
N ARG A 3 -10.11 -18.80 3.99
CA ARG A 3 -9.98 -17.73 2.99
C ARG A 3 -11.33 -17.14 2.54
N GLN A 4 -12.41 -17.85 2.82
CA GLN A 4 -13.80 -17.47 2.51
C GLN A 4 -14.27 -16.17 3.18
N LYS A 5 -13.51 -15.62 4.14
CA LYS A 5 -13.80 -14.32 4.76
C LYS A 5 -13.05 -13.20 4.05
N LYS A 6 -13.80 -12.48 3.21
CA LYS A 6 -13.42 -11.27 2.48
C LYS A 6 -12.50 -10.33 3.28
N ASN A 7 -11.43 -9.91 2.61
CA ASN A 7 -10.65 -8.68 2.82
C ASN A 7 -9.63 -8.69 3.98
N ARG A 8 -8.47 -9.32 3.76
CA ARG A 8 -7.27 -9.07 4.60
C ARG A 8 -6.05 -8.58 3.82
N GLY A 9 -5.91 -8.91 2.53
CA GLY A 9 -4.77 -8.48 1.72
C GLY A 9 -4.74 -6.97 1.38
N LEU A 10 -5.91 -6.36 1.16
CA LEU A 10 -6.02 -4.93 0.82
C LEU A 10 -5.73 -3.99 2.00
N VAL A 11 -5.91 -4.46 3.24
CA VAL A 11 -5.75 -3.63 4.45
C VAL A 11 -4.27 -3.33 4.72
N PHE A 12 -3.38 -4.27 4.45
CA PHE A 12 -1.94 -4.10 4.70
C PHE A 12 -1.27 -3.15 3.71
N GLN A 13 -1.59 -3.22 2.41
CA GLN A 13 -1.05 -2.28 1.42
C GLN A 13 -1.57 -0.84 1.63
N GLY A 14 -2.81 -0.69 2.11
CA GLY A 14 -3.38 0.62 2.43
C GLY A 14 -2.69 1.32 3.59
N LEU A 15 -2.24 0.56 4.60
CA LEU A 15 -1.58 1.12 5.79
C LEU A 15 -0.23 1.76 5.48
N ASP A 16 0.62 1.08 4.69
CA ASP A 16 1.91 1.64 4.31
C ASP A 16 1.75 2.89 3.44
N TYR A 17 0.76 2.89 2.54
CA TYR A 17 0.42 4.06 1.73
C TYR A 17 -0.05 5.22 2.59
N VAL A 18 -0.99 4.99 3.52
CA VAL A 18 -1.48 6.03 4.45
C VAL A 18 -0.35 6.55 5.32
N ASN A 19 0.54 5.68 5.81
CA ASN A 19 1.67 6.09 6.63
C ASN A 19 2.63 7.01 5.86
N ASN A 20 2.91 6.70 4.59
CA ASN A 20 3.69 7.59 3.72
C ASN A 20 2.99 8.94 3.49
N GLN A 21 1.66 8.96 3.30
CA GLN A 21 0.91 10.20 3.15
C GLN A 21 0.98 11.06 4.42
N VAL A 22 0.86 10.43 5.60
CA VAL A 22 0.99 11.12 6.89
C VAL A 22 2.38 11.73 7.05
N GLN A 23 3.44 10.99 6.72
CA GLN A 23 4.82 11.51 6.76
C GLN A 23 5.02 12.72 5.83
N GLN A 24 4.48 12.66 4.60
CA GLN A 24 4.57 13.78 3.65
C GLN A 24 3.84 15.03 4.16
N LEU A 25 2.65 14.86 4.73
CA LEU A 25 1.89 15.96 5.32
C LEU A 25 2.63 16.60 6.50
N GLN A 26 3.17 15.77 7.38
CA GLN A 26 3.95 16.20 8.53
C GLN A 26 5.18 17.02 8.13
N HIS A 27 5.92 16.55 7.12
CA HIS A 27 7.05 17.29 6.57
C HIS A 27 6.63 18.66 6.02
N SER A 28 5.55 18.70 5.22
CA SER A 28 5.05 19.97 4.67
C SER A 28 4.57 20.94 5.75
N ILE A 29 3.92 20.45 6.81
CA ILE A 29 3.50 21.29 7.94
C ILE A 29 4.73 21.86 8.66
N ALA A 30 5.78 21.06 8.89
CA ALA A 30 7.02 21.53 9.49
C ALA A 30 7.63 22.69 8.69
N GLU A 31 7.77 22.53 7.37
CA GLU A 31 8.28 23.60 6.49
C GLU A 31 7.45 24.88 6.58
N ILE A 32 6.12 24.76 6.57
CA ILE A 32 5.21 25.90 6.69
C ILE A 32 5.42 26.63 8.02
N GLU A 33 5.50 25.91 9.13
CA GLU A 33 5.66 26.52 10.46
C GLU A 33 7.04 27.16 10.63
N ILE A 34 8.11 26.54 10.09
CA ILE A 34 9.46 27.14 10.04
C ILE A 34 9.42 28.47 9.28
N LEU A 35 8.77 28.50 8.11
CA LEU A 35 8.67 29.71 7.30
C LEU A 35 7.83 30.80 7.98
N LYS A 36 6.72 30.42 8.63
CA LYS A 36 5.87 31.34 9.41
C LYS A 36 6.63 31.93 10.58
N ALA A 37 7.35 31.12 11.36
CA ALA A 37 8.17 31.57 12.47
C ALA A 37 9.26 32.55 11.98
N GLY A 38 9.97 32.19 10.92
CA GLY A 38 10.96 33.07 10.31
C GLY A 38 10.39 34.40 9.80
N LYS A 39 9.18 34.40 9.21
CA LYS A 39 8.48 35.63 8.82
C LYS A 39 8.09 36.45 10.05
N PHE A 40 7.48 35.82 11.04
CA PHE A 40 7.02 36.46 12.27
C PHE A 40 8.17 37.15 13.01
N TRP A 41 9.30 36.47 13.21
CA TRP A 41 10.48 37.04 13.86
C TRP A 41 11.06 38.23 13.12
N ARG A 42 11.12 38.17 11.78
CA ARG A 42 11.55 39.32 10.95
C ARG A 42 10.61 40.52 11.08
N GLU A 43 9.30 40.28 11.12
CA GLU A 43 8.29 41.34 11.24
C GLU A 43 8.30 42.01 12.62
N HIS A 44 8.63 41.27 13.68
CA HIS A 44 8.66 41.77 15.06
C HIS A 44 10.05 42.21 15.54
N GLY A 45 11.07 42.10 14.68
CA GLY A 45 12.44 42.49 15.01
C GLY A 45 13.08 41.60 16.09
N GLU A 46 12.63 40.36 16.23
CA GLU A 46 13.23 39.41 17.16
C GLU A 46 14.64 39.03 16.71
N LYS A 47 15.58 39.08 17.66
CA LYS A 47 17.01 38.85 17.41
C LYS A 47 17.56 37.69 18.20
N SER A 48 16.70 36.88 18.79
CA SER A 48 17.13 35.74 19.60
C SER A 48 16.09 34.66 19.70
N ALA A 49 16.52 33.40 19.68
CA ALA A 49 15.70 32.23 19.94
C ALA A 49 16.38 31.35 20.99
N GLY A 50 15.58 30.76 21.89
CA GLY A 50 16.05 29.77 22.86
C GLY A 50 16.02 28.39 22.23
N ASP A 51 17.11 27.64 22.37
CA ASP A 51 17.16 26.24 21.99
C ASP A 51 16.49 25.38 23.07
N PRO A 52 15.43 24.61 22.74
CA PRO A 52 14.69 23.80 23.71
C PRO A 52 15.49 22.63 24.29
N THR A 53 16.61 22.25 23.68
CA THR A 53 17.45 21.13 24.12
C THR A 53 18.61 21.58 25.01
N THR A 54 19.21 22.74 24.70
CA THR A 54 20.37 23.27 25.42
C THR A 54 20.01 24.38 26.41
N ASP A 55 18.78 24.93 26.33
CA ASP A 55 18.32 26.10 27.09
C ASP A 55 19.19 27.36 26.84
N GLU A 56 20.01 27.34 25.78
CA GLU A 56 20.88 28.45 25.40
C GLU A 56 20.18 29.39 24.41
N LEU A 57 20.55 30.68 24.47
CA LEU A 57 19.98 31.71 23.63
C LEU A 57 20.87 32.00 22.42
N CYS A 58 20.43 31.61 21.23
CA CYS A 58 21.07 32.00 19.99
C CYS A 58 20.63 33.39 19.56
N ARG A 59 21.55 34.18 19.01
CA ARG A 59 21.30 35.55 18.54
C ARG A 59 21.67 35.78 17.09
N ASP A 60 22.36 34.82 16.50
CA ASP A 60 22.69 34.83 15.09
C ASP A 60 21.50 34.33 14.27
N GLN A 61 21.31 34.95 13.11
CA GLN A 61 20.18 34.64 12.24
C GLN A 61 20.17 33.18 11.78
N TYR A 62 21.36 32.59 11.62
CA TYR A 62 21.52 31.20 11.21
C TYR A 62 21.08 30.24 12.32
N GLY A 63 21.54 30.44 13.55
CA GLY A 63 21.21 29.64 14.73
C GLY A 63 19.73 29.72 15.08
N ILE A 64 19.12 30.90 14.97
CA ILE A 64 17.67 31.07 15.14
C ILE A 64 16.89 30.23 14.12
N ALA A 65 17.30 30.25 12.85
CA ALA A 65 16.66 29.45 11.81
C ALA A 65 16.90 27.94 12.01
N ALA A 66 18.09 27.55 12.50
CA ALA A 66 18.42 26.17 12.81
C ALA A 66 17.56 25.64 13.97
N ILE A 67 17.39 26.42 15.05
CA ILE A 67 16.53 26.07 16.18
C ILE A 67 15.07 25.88 15.73
N ALA A 68 14.54 26.80 14.90
CA ALA A 68 13.19 26.65 14.37
C ALA A 68 13.03 25.37 13.55
N THR A 69 14.02 25.10 12.70
CA THR A 69 14.03 23.93 11.83
C THR A 69 14.03 22.66 12.65
N ASP A 70 14.91 22.57 13.64
CA ASP A 70 15.03 21.40 14.50
C ASP A 70 13.76 21.19 15.36
N PHE A 71 13.25 22.27 15.97
CA PHE A 71 12.05 22.23 16.79
C PHE A 71 10.82 21.75 16.02
N TYR A 72 10.50 22.40 14.89
CA TYR A 72 9.30 22.04 14.12
C TYR A 72 9.46 20.70 13.40
N SER A 73 10.66 20.37 12.90
CA SER A 73 10.90 19.05 12.32
C SER A 73 10.70 17.95 13.35
N THR A 74 11.18 18.14 14.58
CA THR A 74 10.96 17.20 15.68
C THR A 74 9.48 17.10 16.06
N LEU A 75 8.79 18.24 16.22
CA LEU A 75 7.39 18.31 16.62
C LEU A 75 6.44 17.60 15.64
N PHE A 76 6.75 17.65 14.35
CA PHE A 76 5.93 17.04 13.30
C PHE A 76 6.45 15.67 12.85
N THR A 77 7.58 15.18 13.34
CA THR A 77 8.02 13.81 13.06
C THR A 77 7.23 12.84 13.94
N PRO A 78 6.57 11.82 13.38
CA PRO A 78 5.83 10.84 14.16
C PRO A 78 6.78 9.97 14.97
N ASP A 79 6.44 9.71 16.23
CA ASP A 79 7.17 8.76 17.05
C ASP A 79 7.16 7.36 16.43
N PRO A 80 8.26 6.60 16.51
CA PRO A 80 8.28 5.23 16.04
C PRO A 80 7.28 4.38 16.82
N THR A 81 6.59 3.49 16.12
CA THR A 81 5.62 2.57 16.73
C THR A 81 6.28 1.73 17.82
N ASP A 82 5.83 1.88 19.07
CA ASP A 82 6.37 1.12 20.20
C ASP A 82 6.03 -0.38 20.09
N SER A 83 7.08 -1.19 19.88
CA SER A 83 6.98 -2.65 19.79
C SER A 83 6.44 -3.32 21.06
N VAL A 84 6.65 -2.72 22.23
CA VAL A 84 6.15 -3.24 23.52
C VAL A 84 4.64 -3.04 23.61
N THR A 85 4.15 -1.86 23.24
CA THR A 85 2.72 -1.55 23.16
C THR A 85 2.01 -2.44 22.14
N VAL A 86 2.58 -2.62 20.94
CA VAL A 86 2.04 -3.54 19.91
C VAL A 86 1.94 -4.96 20.46
N SER A 87 2.98 -5.46 21.11
CA SER A 87 2.99 -6.79 21.71
C SER A 87 1.93 -6.93 22.82
N THR A 88 1.76 -5.88 23.62
CA THR A 88 0.75 -5.83 24.69
C THR A 88 -0.67 -5.85 24.13
N LEU A 89 -0.92 -5.09 23.06
CA LEU A 89 -2.19 -5.10 22.34
C LEU A 89 -2.48 -6.48 21.76
N ILE A 90 -1.53 -7.10 21.08
CA ILE A 90 -1.68 -8.48 20.56
C ILE A 90 -1.97 -9.47 21.70
N ARG A 91 -1.30 -9.31 22.85
CA ARG A 91 -1.50 -10.15 24.03
C ARG A 91 -2.89 -9.99 24.67
N SER A 92 -3.53 -8.83 24.50
CA SER A 92 -4.89 -8.58 25.00
C SER A 92 -6.00 -9.23 24.14
N ILE A 93 -5.70 -9.65 22.90
CA ILE A 93 -6.67 -10.29 22.03
C ILE A 93 -7.11 -11.64 22.63
N PRO A 94 -8.42 -11.86 22.89
CA PRO A 94 -8.93 -13.12 23.41
C PRO A 94 -8.56 -14.31 22.52
N GLY A 95 -8.26 -15.47 23.12
CA GLY A 95 -7.81 -16.66 22.38
C GLY A 95 -8.76 -17.12 21.27
N HIS A 96 -10.07 -16.94 21.43
CA HIS A 96 -11.08 -17.29 20.41
C HIS A 96 -11.11 -16.35 19.20
N LEU A 97 -10.46 -15.18 19.29
CA LEU A 97 -10.28 -14.23 18.17
C LEU A 97 -8.87 -14.32 17.56
N ARG A 98 -7.98 -15.11 18.16
CA ARG A 98 -6.65 -15.35 17.60
C ARG A 98 -6.72 -16.39 16.50
N ILE A 99 -6.04 -16.09 15.41
CA ILE A 99 -5.84 -17.01 14.30
C ILE A 99 -4.83 -18.07 14.78
N GLN A 100 -5.17 -19.35 14.65
CA GLN A 100 -4.28 -20.46 15.00
C GLN A 100 -3.17 -20.63 13.94
N GLY A 101 -2.07 -21.33 14.27
CA GLY A 101 -0.92 -21.50 13.37
C GLY A 101 -1.31 -22.05 11.99
N GLU A 102 -2.09 -23.12 11.94
CA GLU A 102 -2.58 -23.70 10.67
C GLU A 102 -3.47 -22.72 9.88
N GLN A 103 -4.26 -21.90 10.58
CA GLN A 103 -5.11 -20.90 9.94
C GLN A 103 -4.28 -19.74 9.40
N GLN A 104 -3.19 -19.37 10.09
CA GLN A 104 -2.25 -18.34 9.66
C GLN A 104 -1.49 -18.80 8.41
N GLU A 105 -0.97 -20.03 8.42
CA GLU A 105 -0.33 -20.66 7.27
C GLU A 105 -1.28 -20.73 6.07
N SER A 106 -2.51 -21.16 6.29
CA SER A 106 -3.54 -21.17 5.24
C SER A 106 -3.84 -19.77 4.68
N LEU A 107 -3.71 -18.68 5.46
CA LEU A 107 -3.96 -17.32 4.98
C LEU A 107 -2.79 -16.71 4.20
N ILE A 108 -1.57 -17.22 4.36
CA ILE A 108 -0.37 -16.71 3.67
C ILE A 108 0.01 -17.49 2.40
N LEU A 109 -0.57 -18.67 2.16
CA LEU A 109 -0.33 -19.41 0.91
C LEU A 109 -0.75 -18.56 -0.31
N LEU A 110 -0.21 -18.87 -1.49
CA LEU A 110 -0.68 -18.24 -2.74
C LEU A 110 -2.12 -18.68 -3.04
N ILE A 111 -2.88 -17.86 -3.76
CA ILE A 111 -4.22 -18.23 -4.26
C ILE A 111 -3.99 -19.09 -5.51
N ASP A 112 -4.49 -20.32 -5.50
CA ASP A 112 -4.43 -21.21 -6.65
C ASP A 112 -5.68 -21.10 -7.54
N ILE A 113 -5.66 -21.79 -8.68
CA ILE A 113 -6.74 -21.72 -9.66
C ILE A 113 -7.97 -22.48 -9.13
N GLU A 114 -7.75 -23.51 -8.34
CA GLU A 114 -8.76 -24.32 -7.69
C GLU A 114 -9.58 -23.48 -6.68
N ASP A 115 -8.92 -22.63 -5.90
CA ASP A 115 -9.51 -21.65 -4.99
C ASP A 115 -10.45 -20.70 -5.75
N LEU A 116 -9.99 -20.18 -6.89
CA LEU A 116 -10.76 -19.27 -7.74
C LEU A 116 -11.97 -19.96 -8.38
N LEU A 117 -11.79 -21.21 -8.81
CA LEU A 117 -12.86 -22.01 -9.41
C LEU A 117 -13.91 -22.43 -8.35
N GLU A 118 -13.51 -22.67 -7.11
CA GLU A 118 -14.45 -22.96 -6.02
C GLU A 118 -15.26 -21.71 -5.63
N ASP A 119 -14.63 -20.53 -5.63
CA ASP A 119 -15.29 -19.27 -5.30
C ASP A 119 -16.18 -18.74 -6.42
N SER A 120 -15.83 -18.98 -7.69
CA SER A 120 -16.69 -18.60 -8.82
C SER A 120 -18.07 -19.27 -8.74
N LYS A 121 -18.15 -20.51 -8.23
CA LYS A 121 -19.41 -21.25 -8.03
C LYS A 121 -20.34 -20.60 -6.99
N LYS A 122 -19.82 -19.74 -6.11
CA LYS A 122 -20.59 -19.06 -5.06
C LYS A 122 -21.19 -17.73 -5.53
N THR A 123 -20.88 -17.32 -6.77
CA THR A 123 -21.40 -16.09 -7.35
C THR A 123 -22.89 -16.22 -7.72
N ARG A 124 -23.66 -15.17 -7.45
CA ARG A 124 -25.09 -15.13 -7.77
C ARG A 124 -25.20 -14.77 -9.26
N ARG A 125 -25.57 -15.74 -10.11
CA ARG A 125 -25.61 -15.59 -11.59
C ARG A 125 -26.60 -14.55 -12.14
N LEU A 126 -27.24 -13.76 -11.29
CA LEU A 126 -28.32 -12.83 -11.66
C LEU A 126 -28.16 -11.44 -11.01
N SER A 127 -27.02 -11.16 -10.37
CA SER A 127 -26.74 -9.79 -9.92
C SER A 127 -26.28 -8.91 -11.08
N SER A 128 -26.62 -7.63 -11.02
CA SER A 128 -26.16 -6.62 -11.97
C SER A 128 -24.62 -6.56 -12.02
N PRO A 129 -24.02 -6.38 -13.22
CA PRO A 129 -22.57 -6.29 -13.38
C PRO A 129 -21.93 -5.22 -12.50
N GLY A 130 -20.63 -5.40 -12.25
CA GLY A 130 -19.81 -4.38 -11.59
C GLY A 130 -19.58 -3.15 -12.48
N PRO A 131 -18.79 -2.17 -11.99
CA PRO A 131 -18.41 -0.99 -12.77
C PRO A 131 -17.64 -1.32 -14.07
N ASP A 132 -17.05 -2.51 -14.14
CA ASP A 132 -16.40 -3.08 -15.32
C ASP A 132 -17.38 -3.54 -16.40
N GLY A 133 -18.68 -3.62 -16.08
CA GLY A 133 -19.73 -4.05 -17.01
C GLY A 133 -19.71 -5.54 -17.33
N LEU A 134 -18.85 -6.32 -16.67
CA LEU A 134 -18.69 -7.75 -16.95
C LEU A 134 -19.73 -8.59 -16.18
N PRO A 135 -20.49 -9.45 -16.87
CA PRO A 135 -21.43 -10.37 -16.23
C PRO A 135 -20.70 -11.46 -15.42
N TYR A 136 -21.28 -11.88 -14.29
CA TYR A 136 -20.67 -12.84 -13.35
C TYR A 136 -20.41 -14.23 -13.97
N GLU A 137 -21.10 -14.56 -15.06
CA GLU A 137 -20.95 -15.78 -15.85
C GLU A 137 -19.56 -15.90 -16.50
N ILE A 138 -18.83 -14.79 -16.65
CA ILE A 138 -17.46 -14.78 -17.19
C ILE A 138 -16.48 -15.43 -16.20
N LEU A 139 -16.74 -15.31 -14.89
CA LEU A 139 -15.86 -15.83 -13.83
C LEU A 139 -15.72 -17.35 -13.86
N GLU A 140 -16.69 -18.11 -14.39
CA GLU A 140 -16.56 -19.57 -14.54
C GLU A 140 -15.80 -19.95 -15.82
N ARG A 141 -15.95 -19.14 -16.89
CA ARG A 141 -15.41 -19.45 -18.21
C ARG A 141 -13.92 -19.17 -18.34
N ASP A 142 -13.44 -18.10 -17.70
CA ASP A 142 -12.04 -17.69 -17.82
C ASP A 142 -11.07 -18.68 -17.13
N TYR A 143 -11.49 -19.36 -16.06
CA TYR A 143 -10.64 -20.35 -15.37
C TYR A 143 -10.65 -21.75 -16.00
N HIS A 144 -11.63 -22.07 -16.86
CA HIS A 144 -11.65 -23.31 -17.64
C HIS A 144 -10.83 -23.23 -18.94
N VAL A 145 -10.38 -22.03 -19.33
CA VAL A 145 -9.56 -21.84 -20.52
C VAL A 145 -8.17 -21.38 -20.09
N SER A 146 -7.24 -22.32 -20.00
CA SER A 146 -5.85 -22.07 -20.40
C SER A 146 -5.16 -23.38 -20.76
N PRO A 147 -4.50 -23.42 -21.92
CA PRO A 147 -3.28 -22.66 -22.05
C PRO A 147 -3.43 -21.50 -23.03
N MET A 148 -2.93 -20.33 -22.63
CA MET A 148 -2.40 -19.37 -23.59
C MET A 148 -1.42 -20.12 -24.49
N GLN A 149 -1.84 -20.40 -25.73
CA GLN A 149 -0.90 -20.82 -26.76
C GLN A 149 0.05 -19.66 -26.98
N GLU A 150 1.23 -19.79 -26.38
CA GLU A 150 2.47 -19.19 -26.81
C GLU A 150 2.51 -19.23 -28.35
N ARG A 151 2.32 -18.07 -28.99
CA ARG A 151 2.62 -17.93 -30.42
C ARG A 151 4.12 -18.10 -30.56
N ARG A 152 4.58 -19.34 -30.67
CA ARG A 152 5.93 -19.65 -31.11
C ARG A 152 6.08 -19.14 -32.53
N SER A 153 6.81 -18.04 -32.62
CA SER A 153 7.69 -17.76 -33.75
C SER A 153 8.50 -19.02 -34.08
N GLY A 154 8.43 -19.46 -35.33
CA GLY A 154 9.08 -20.69 -35.78
C GLY A 154 8.78 -20.97 -37.24
N SER A 155 9.60 -20.40 -38.10
CA SER A 155 9.84 -20.79 -39.48
C SER A 155 10.01 -22.31 -39.63
N ASP A 156 9.32 -22.94 -40.59
CA ASP A 156 9.95 -23.59 -41.75
C ASP A 156 8.98 -24.52 -42.49
N GLU A 157 8.77 -24.14 -43.76
CA GLU A 157 8.97 -24.93 -44.96
C GLU A 157 8.30 -26.33 -45.15
N LYS A 158 7.68 -26.43 -46.35
CA LYS A 158 7.36 -27.61 -47.17
C LYS A 158 5.97 -28.22 -46.96
N LEU A 159 5.09 -27.99 -47.94
CA LEU A 159 4.97 -28.83 -49.15
C LEU A 159 3.86 -28.27 -50.05
N LEU A 160 4.24 -27.92 -51.29
CA LEU A 160 3.33 -27.57 -52.38
C LEU A 160 2.45 -28.76 -52.80
N PRO A 161 1.21 -28.52 -53.26
CA PRO A 161 0.61 -29.33 -54.30
C PRO A 161 0.59 -28.55 -55.62
N SER A 162 1.20 -29.17 -56.64
CA SER A 162 1.15 -28.78 -58.05
C SER A 162 -0.25 -29.06 -58.62
N ILE A 163 -0.95 -28.02 -59.10
CA ILE A 163 -2.10 -28.19 -60.01
C ILE A 163 -2.07 -27.09 -61.07
N LEU A 164 -1.81 -27.56 -62.30
CA LEU A 164 -2.28 -27.10 -63.61
C LEU A 164 -1.75 -25.77 -64.17
N SER A 165 -0.68 -25.94 -64.94
CA SER A 165 -0.59 -25.46 -66.33
C SER A 165 -1.92 -25.50 -67.05
N GLN A 166 -2.36 -24.36 -67.58
CA GLN A 166 -3.14 -24.16 -68.80
C GLN A 166 -2.91 -22.68 -69.17
N PHE A 167 -2.67 -22.27 -70.41
CA PHE A 167 -3.35 -22.67 -71.64
C PHE A 167 -4.83 -22.97 -71.44
#